data_AF-A0A9P6BR65-F1
#
_entry.id   AF-A0A9P6BR65-F1
#
_cell.length_a   1.000
_cell.length_b   1.000
_cell.length_c   1.000
_cell.angle_alpha   90.00
_cell.angle_beta   90.00
_cell.angle_gamma   90.00
#
_symmetry.space_group_name_H-M   'P 1'
#
loop_
_entity.id
_entity.type
_entity.pdbx_description
1 polymer ?
#
loop_
_entity_poly.entity_id
_entity_poly.type
_entity_poly.pdbx_seq_one_letter_code
_entity_poly.pdbx_strand_id
1 'polypeptide(L)'
;MSAISEEYAHLVEAQWKFMQEEWPAIKKAKFHRTEMKEISDVAHVKSMVLDRLGFIPTFFFLTQVFGVRDYGSPYRNVEKGLLLLYALITGDSLSTMSRFIPKTSFYDFHKEFYLRDHVKLNHDITSMMRDMCSSLKLRLLLAKNNPDPFKHVTLNLDGHDTRVSYIGADKPSLYSYKLKKSGFRIQVCSDMNNIVLFASKPASCRDYNDGTMLVKMNIASHIHKLDCIALDGGYSAFVRQIVESSDVLSYENFSFPVRKTRGIAMTDQELHYNKAFGGFRSSIEGCFGDMQSTFSKFTHDAPIRFPDAKMFDLQFKLCCLLMNIKKVVSIHNIATQTHHTFWMQDAFDFPDSNEYQAAYEKLPSIKVKLNHGRSLLELQEAFLSVAISQLDYADETMAETMQEGYEVARILDHRGEDDDMEFLVQWKGFDVSEATWATLQRLNYKQCIQDYWKTKIAF
;
A
#
# COMPACT_ATOMS: atom_id res chain seq x y z
N MET A 1 19.75 -8.13 14.86
CA MET A 1 18.58 -7.28 14.53
C MET A 1 17.37 -7.93 15.22
N SER A 2 16.30 -7.22 15.59
CA SER A 2 15.15 -7.92 16.22
C SER A 2 14.40 -8.74 15.16
N ALA A 3 13.75 -9.85 15.52
CA ALA A 3 12.96 -10.65 14.57
C ALA A 3 11.86 -9.84 13.86
N ILE A 4 11.32 -8.81 14.53
CA ILE A 4 10.38 -7.85 13.95
C ILE A 4 11.06 -7.02 12.86
N SER A 5 12.24 -6.48 13.15
CA SER A 5 13.01 -5.67 12.20
C SER A 5 13.43 -6.45 10.96
N GLU A 6 13.81 -7.72 11.11
CA GLU A 6 14.13 -8.63 10.00
C GLU A 6 12.89 -8.90 9.13
N GLU A 7 11.74 -9.19 9.74
CA GLU A 7 10.49 -9.40 9.01
C GLU A 7 10.04 -8.15 8.24
N TYR A 8 10.21 -6.96 8.81
CA TYR A 8 9.94 -5.71 8.10
C TYR A 8 10.90 -5.48 6.93
N ALA A 9 12.18 -5.80 7.08
CA ALA A 9 13.14 -5.68 5.98
C ALA A 9 12.72 -6.58 4.80
N HIS A 10 12.33 -7.82 5.08
CA HIS A 10 11.80 -8.75 4.07
C HIS A 10 10.52 -8.22 3.41
N LEU A 11 9.59 -7.67 4.21
CA LEU A 11 8.35 -7.11 3.69
C LEU A 11 8.60 -5.92 2.75
N VAL A 12 9.47 -4.99 3.17
CA VAL A 12 9.84 -3.81 2.36
C VAL A 12 10.56 -4.25 1.09
N GLU A 13 11.50 -5.19 1.16
CA GLU A 13 12.18 -5.73 -0.02
C GLU A 13 11.20 -6.38 -1.01
N ALA A 14 10.21 -7.13 -0.51
CA ALA A 14 9.23 -7.80 -1.34
C ALA A 14 8.20 -6.85 -1.96
N GLN A 15 7.69 -5.88 -1.17
CA GLN A 15 6.50 -5.09 -1.51
C GLN A 15 6.81 -3.65 -1.94
N TRP A 16 7.97 -3.08 -1.54
CA TRP A 16 8.30 -1.67 -1.78
C TRP A 16 9.33 -1.50 -2.90
N LYS A 17 9.19 -2.27 -3.98
CA LYS A 17 10.04 -2.16 -5.17
C LYS A 17 10.09 -0.74 -5.73
N PHE A 18 8.98 0.01 -5.58
CA PHE A 18 8.88 1.42 -5.95
C PHE A 18 9.99 2.30 -5.38
N MET A 19 10.60 1.93 -4.24
CA MET A 19 11.70 2.68 -3.63
C MET A 19 12.94 2.81 -4.52
N GLN A 20 13.11 1.90 -5.49
CA GLN A 20 14.23 1.89 -6.43
C GLN A 20 13.78 2.21 -7.86
N GLU A 21 12.49 2.44 -8.09
CA GLU A 21 11.95 2.70 -9.41
C GLU A 21 12.19 4.15 -9.83
N GLU A 22 12.44 4.35 -11.12
CA GLU A 22 12.44 5.68 -11.70
C GLU A 22 11.03 6.26 -11.79
N TRP A 23 10.94 7.57 -12.00
CA TRP A 23 9.67 8.24 -12.24
C TRP A 23 9.01 7.70 -13.52
N PRO A 24 7.72 7.31 -13.46
CA PRO A 24 7.05 6.71 -14.60
C PRO A 24 6.93 7.71 -15.75
N ALA A 25 7.22 7.26 -16.97
CA ALA A 25 7.03 8.08 -18.15
C ALA A 25 5.53 8.16 -18.52
N ILE A 26 5.00 9.37 -18.63
CA ILE A 26 3.58 9.60 -18.92
C ILE A 26 3.43 10.13 -20.33
N LYS A 27 2.59 9.43 -21.11
CA LYS A 27 2.20 9.89 -22.45
C LYS A 27 1.21 11.04 -22.36
N LYS A 28 1.64 12.24 -22.73
CA LYS A 28 0.81 13.44 -22.75
C LYS A 28 -0.36 13.32 -23.74
N ALA A 29 -1.54 13.77 -23.34
CA ALA A 29 -2.70 13.83 -24.21
C ALA A 29 -2.49 14.86 -25.33
N LYS A 30 -2.90 14.52 -26.56
CA LYS A 30 -2.73 15.36 -27.77
C LYS A 30 -3.43 16.73 -27.71
N PHE A 31 -4.21 17.01 -26.67
CA PHE A 31 -5.13 18.15 -26.58
C PHE A 31 -4.55 19.41 -25.95
N HIS A 32 -3.27 19.44 -25.56
CA HIS A 32 -2.64 20.68 -25.08
C HIS A 32 -2.32 21.64 -26.23
N ARG A 33 -3.38 22.27 -26.75
CA ARG A 33 -3.30 23.49 -27.58
C ARG A 33 -3.01 24.75 -26.74
N THR A 34 -3.00 24.62 -25.41
CA THR A 34 -2.77 25.69 -24.45
C THR A 34 -1.35 25.63 -23.93
N GLU A 35 -0.71 26.80 -23.85
CA GLU A 35 0.53 27.03 -23.11
C GLU A 35 0.42 26.47 -21.69
N MET A 36 1.50 25.83 -21.20
CA MET A 36 1.58 25.33 -19.84
C MET A 36 1.46 26.49 -18.85
N LYS A 37 0.62 26.31 -17.83
CA LYS A 37 0.40 27.28 -16.76
C LYS A 37 1.05 26.80 -15.48
N GLU A 38 1.48 27.78 -14.69
CA GLU A 38 1.97 27.56 -13.33
C GLU A 38 0.81 27.53 -12.34
N ILE A 39 0.97 26.73 -11.28
CA ILE A 39 0.05 26.74 -10.14
C ILE A 39 0.45 27.89 -9.22
N SER A 40 -0.52 28.74 -8.86
CA SER A 40 -0.29 29.81 -7.89
C SER A 40 0.17 29.23 -6.55
N ASP A 41 1.23 29.77 -5.95
CA ASP A 41 1.72 29.37 -4.62
C ASP A 41 1.98 27.85 -4.46
N VAL A 42 2.54 27.22 -5.50
CA VAL A 42 2.89 25.79 -5.49
C VAL A 42 3.91 25.43 -4.40
N ALA A 43 4.76 26.39 -3.99
CA ALA A 43 5.71 26.20 -2.89
C ALA A 43 5.01 25.88 -1.57
N HIS A 44 3.92 26.60 -1.24
CA HIS A 44 3.11 26.31 -0.07
C HIS A 44 2.45 24.92 -0.14
N VAL A 45 1.94 24.54 -1.32
CA VAL A 45 1.38 23.19 -1.56
C VAL A 45 2.43 22.12 -1.25
N LYS A 46 3.62 22.25 -1.83
CA LYS A 46 4.75 21.32 -1.65
C LYS A 46 5.17 21.22 -0.18
N SER A 47 5.34 22.34 0.50
CA SER A 47 5.70 22.38 1.94
C SER A 47 4.63 21.70 2.80
N MET A 48 3.35 21.98 2.57
CA MET A 48 2.27 21.35 3.35
C MET A 48 2.22 19.83 3.16
N VAL A 49 2.42 19.37 1.92
CA VAL A 49 2.49 17.93 1.61
C VAL A 49 3.72 17.30 2.27
N LEU A 50 4.88 17.95 2.20
CA LEU A 50 6.11 17.47 2.83
C LEU A 50 5.96 17.34 4.35
N ASP A 51 5.45 18.39 5.00
CA ASP A 51 5.30 18.43 6.46
C ASP A 51 4.35 17.33 6.95
N ARG A 52 3.26 17.09 6.22
CA ARG A 52 2.19 16.18 6.67
C ARG A 52 2.46 14.74 6.27
N LEU A 53 3.04 14.47 5.10
CA LEU A 53 3.28 13.10 4.61
C LEU A 53 4.75 12.70 4.61
N GLY A 54 5.66 13.60 4.25
CA GLY A 54 7.06 13.29 4.00
C GLY A 54 7.33 12.88 2.55
N PHE A 55 8.60 12.65 2.23
CA PHE A 55 9.04 12.33 0.87
C PHE A 55 8.49 11.00 0.34
N ILE A 56 8.70 9.91 1.08
CA ILE A 56 8.41 8.55 0.59
C ILE A 56 6.91 8.33 0.33
N PRO A 57 5.96 8.66 1.24
CA PRO A 57 4.53 8.49 0.94
C PRO A 57 4.05 9.37 -0.22
N THR A 58 4.61 10.56 -0.37
CA THR A 58 4.30 11.47 -1.48
C THR A 58 4.82 10.93 -2.80
N PHE A 59 6.07 10.45 -2.82
CA PHE A 59 6.68 9.80 -3.98
C PHE A 59 5.92 8.54 -4.39
N PHE A 60 5.53 7.70 -3.43
CA PHE A 60 4.68 6.53 -3.68
C PHE A 60 3.35 6.92 -4.32
N PHE A 61 2.65 7.92 -3.76
CA PHE A 61 1.40 8.40 -4.34
C PHE A 61 1.59 8.86 -5.78
N LEU A 62 2.60 9.68 -6.03
CA LEU A 62 2.84 10.25 -7.35
C LEU A 62 3.24 9.20 -8.38
N THR A 63 4.02 8.18 -8.01
CA THR A 63 4.52 7.18 -8.96
C THR A 63 3.60 5.97 -9.12
N GLN A 64 3.10 5.42 -8.03
CA GLN A 64 2.37 4.15 -8.02
C GLN A 64 0.85 4.32 -8.14
N VAL A 65 0.31 5.43 -7.64
CA VAL A 65 -1.15 5.64 -7.58
C VAL A 65 -1.62 6.64 -8.63
N PHE A 66 -0.99 7.81 -8.70
CA PHE A 66 -1.40 8.91 -9.55
C PHE A 66 -0.77 8.85 -10.94
N GLY A 67 0.54 8.64 -11.02
CA GLY A 67 1.39 8.71 -12.22
C GLY A 67 1.20 7.59 -13.26
N VAL A 68 0.07 6.89 -13.21
CA VAL A 68 -0.31 5.85 -14.17
C VAL A 68 -0.87 6.41 -15.48
N ARG A 69 -1.14 7.73 -15.55
CA ARG A 69 -1.68 8.43 -16.72
C ARG A 69 -1.54 9.94 -16.65
N ASP A 70 -1.79 10.58 -17.78
CA ASP A 70 -2.00 12.03 -17.87
C ASP A 70 -3.43 12.43 -17.47
N TYR A 71 -3.56 13.55 -16.76
CA TYR A 71 -4.85 14.14 -16.38
C TYR A 71 -5.03 15.47 -17.10
N GLY A 72 -5.84 15.51 -18.15
CA GLY A 72 -5.91 16.65 -19.07
C GLY A 72 -6.17 17.99 -18.36
N SER A 73 -5.20 18.91 -18.39
CA SER A 73 -5.32 20.34 -18.02
C SER A 73 -3.96 21.02 -18.21
N PRO A 74 -3.88 22.36 -18.39
CA PRO A 74 -2.63 23.04 -18.73
C PRO A 74 -1.72 23.23 -17.50
N TYR A 75 -1.59 22.21 -16.64
CA TYR A 75 -0.75 22.21 -15.44
C TYR A 75 0.06 20.91 -15.40
N ARG A 76 1.25 20.96 -14.78
CA ARG A 76 2.14 19.78 -14.65
C ARG A 76 1.44 18.63 -13.94
N ASN A 77 1.68 17.40 -14.39
CA ASN A 77 1.05 16.22 -13.79
C ASN A 77 1.46 16.04 -12.33
N VAL A 78 2.74 16.19 -12.01
CA VAL A 78 3.21 16.11 -10.62
C VAL A 78 2.45 17.09 -9.72
N GLU A 79 2.32 18.35 -10.14
CA GLU A 79 1.66 19.39 -9.35
C GLU A 79 0.14 19.15 -9.19
N LYS A 80 -0.53 18.57 -10.20
CA LYS A 80 -1.93 18.13 -10.08
C LYS A 80 -2.09 17.05 -9.02
N GLY A 81 -1.18 16.07 -8.99
CA GLY A 81 -1.13 15.06 -7.93
C GLY A 81 -0.92 15.67 -6.55
N LEU A 82 -0.02 16.65 -6.43
CA LEU A 82 0.21 17.38 -5.17
C LEU A 82 -1.04 18.16 -4.72
N LEU A 83 -1.79 18.77 -5.63
CA LEU A 83 -3.06 19.43 -5.27
C LEU A 83 -4.12 18.44 -4.77
N LEU A 84 -4.16 17.20 -5.27
CA LEU A 84 -5.04 16.16 -4.73
C LEU A 84 -4.65 15.80 -3.29
N LEU A 85 -3.36 15.58 -3.03
CA LEU A 85 -2.85 15.32 -1.68
C LEU A 85 -3.14 16.49 -0.75
N TYR A 86 -2.86 17.71 -1.19
CA TYR A 86 -3.14 18.92 -0.43
C TYR A 86 -4.62 19.00 -0.03
N ALA A 87 -5.55 18.77 -0.96
CA ALA A 87 -6.98 18.78 -0.67
C ALA A 87 -7.42 17.68 0.32
N LEU A 88 -6.72 16.53 0.35
CA LEU A 88 -6.93 15.50 1.37
C LEU A 88 -6.37 15.92 2.74
N ILE A 89 -5.19 16.54 2.74
CA ILE A 89 -4.47 16.98 3.94
C ILE A 89 -5.22 18.11 4.64
N THR A 90 -5.71 19.10 3.90
CA THR A 90 -6.38 20.28 4.49
C THR A 90 -7.89 20.10 4.62
N GLY A 91 -8.49 19.20 3.84
CA GLY A 91 -9.95 19.09 3.75
C GLY A 91 -10.60 20.22 2.96
N ASP A 92 -9.80 20.99 2.20
CA ASP A 92 -10.29 22.14 1.45
C ASP A 92 -11.35 21.76 0.42
N SER A 93 -12.36 22.62 0.31
CA SER A 93 -13.45 22.44 -0.65
C SER A 93 -12.98 22.75 -2.07
N LEU A 94 -13.72 22.27 -3.09
CA LEU A 94 -13.50 22.69 -4.48
C LEU A 94 -13.47 24.21 -4.66
N SER A 95 -14.24 24.94 -3.83
CA SER A 95 -14.24 26.41 -3.84
C SER A 95 -12.95 26.98 -3.26
N THR A 96 -12.42 26.41 -2.18
CA THR A 96 -11.19 26.87 -1.55
C THR A 96 -9.97 26.59 -2.43
N MET A 97 -9.97 25.43 -3.10
CA MET A 97 -8.92 25.05 -4.06
C MET A 97 -8.82 26.02 -5.24
N SER A 98 -9.85 26.84 -5.50
CA SER A 98 -9.83 27.85 -6.57
C SER A 98 -8.77 28.94 -6.41
N ARG A 99 -8.16 29.04 -5.21
CA ARG A 99 -7.02 29.93 -4.95
C ARG A 99 -5.77 29.56 -5.75
N PHE A 100 -5.62 28.27 -6.11
CA PHE A 100 -4.43 27.75 -6.78
C PHE A 100 -4.61 27.66 -8.29
N ILE A 101 -5.76 27.13 -8.72
CA ILE A 101 -6.14 26.94 -10.14
C ILE A 101 -7.65 27.10 -10.29
N PRO A 102 -8.19 27.35 -11.50
CA PRO A 102 -9.63 27.43 -11.70
C PRO A 102 -10.37 26.20 -11.17
N LYS A 103 -11.51 26.44 -10.50
CA LYS A 103 -12.34 25.39 -9.87
C LYS A 103 -12.72 24.27 -10.86
N THR A 104 -13.03 24.63 -12.10
CA THR A 104 -13.37 23.67 -13.16
C THR A 104 -12.18 22.76 -13.46
N SER A 105 -11.00 23.33 -13.67
CA SER A 105 -9.77 22.57 -13.91
C SER A 105 -9.45 21.60 -12.78
N PHE A 106 -9.56 22.04 -11.51
CA PHE A 106 -9.37 21.15 -10.36
C PHE A 106 -10.41 20.02 -10.31
N TYR A 107 -11.68 20.37 -10.53
CA TYR A 107 -12.77 19.41 -10.51
C TYR A 107 -12.63 18.34 -11.59
N ASP A 108 -12.16 18.70 -12.78
CA ASP A 108 -12.05 17.79 -13.92
C ASP A 108 -11.05 16.66 -13.62
N PHE A 109 -9.82 16.96 -13.21
CA PHE A 109 -8.86 15.90 -12.87
C PHE A 109 -9.18 15.20 -11.55
N HIS A 110 -9.79 15.90 -10.59
CA HIS A 110 -10.24 15.28 -9.34
C HIS A 110 -11.29 14.19 -9.60
N LYS A 111 -12.29 14.52 -10.43
CA LYS A 111 -13.31 13.56 -10.86
C LYS A 111 -12.69 12.43 -11.70
N GLU A 112 -11.81 12.77 -12.63
CA GLU A 112 -11.14 11.78 -13.47
C GLU A 112 -10.35 10.77 -12.63
N PHE A 113 -9.54 11.24 -11.67
CA PHE A 113 -8.77 10.38 -10.78
C PHE A 113 -9.64 9.41 -9.97
N TYR A 114 -10.67 9.93 -9.29
CA TYR A 114 -11.45 9.09 -8.37
C TYR A 114 -12.54 8.25 -9.05
N LEU A 115 -13.10 8.69 -10.19
CA LEU A 115 -14.30 8.08 -10.76
C LEU A 115 -14.09 7.34 -12.08
N ARG A 116 -13.09 7.68 -12.90
CA ARG A 116 -12.94 7.10 -14.25
C ARG A 116 -12.77 5.58 -14.20
N ASP A 117 -11.82 5.11 -13.40
CA ASP A 117 -11.53 3.68 -13.20
C ASP A 117 -11.65 3.29 -11.72
N HIS A 118 -12.70 3.81 -11.05
CA HIS A 118 -12.92 3.66 -9.60
C HIS A 118 -12.76 2.21 -9.11
N VAL A 119 -13.31 1.25 -9.85
CA VAL A 119 -13.29 -0.18 -9.45
C VAL A 119 -11.85 -0.68 -9.36
N LYS A 120 -11.04 -0.41 -10.38
CA LYS A 120 -9.63 -0.81 -10.42
C LYS A 120 -8.83 -0.10 -9.33
N LEU A 121 -8.92 1.24 -9.26
CA LEU A 121 -8.17 2.02 -8.29
C LEU A 121 -8.52 1.64 -6.84
N ASN A 122 -9.81 1.38 -6.56
CA ASN A 122 -10.23 0.89 -5.25
C ASN A 122 -9.71 -0.52 -4.96
N HIS A 123 -9.69 -1.42 -5.95
CA HIS A 123 -9.10 -2.75 -5.80
C HIS A 123 -7.60 -2.66 -5.48
N ASP A 124 -6.85 -1.89 -6.28
CA ASP A 124 -5.41 -1.70 -6.14
C ASP A 124 -5.08 -1.14 -4.75
N ILE A 125 -5.75 -0.05 -4.32
CA ILE A 125 -5.55 0.55 -2.99
C ILE A 125 -5.91 -0.44 -1.88
N THR A 126 -7.00 -1.21 -2.02
CA THR A 126 -7.41 -2.20 -1.01
C THR A 126 -6.37 -3.32 -0.88
N SER A 127 -5.81 -3.81 -1.99
CA SER A 127 -4.73 -4.81 -1.94
C SER A 127 -3.48 -4.23 -1.30
N MET A 128 -3.08 -3.02 -1.71
CA MET A 128 -1.90 -2.35 -1.15
C MET A 128 -2.01 -2.12 0.37
N MET A 129 -3.20 -1.74 0.87
CA MET A 129 -3.45 -1.60 2.31
C MET A 129 -3.24 -2.91 3.08
N ARG A 130 -3.68 -4.02 2.49
CA ARG A 130 -3.58 -5.35 3.11
C ARG A 130 -2.16 -5.90 3.11
N ASP A 131 -1.44 -5.70 2.01
CA ASP A 131 -0.25 -6.50 1.68
C ASP A 131 1.07 -5.72 1.85
N MET A 132 1.09 -4.38 1.69
CA MET A 132 2.36 -3.63 1.63
C MET A 132 3.03 -3.35 2.97
N CYS A 133 2.26 -3.25 4.06
CA CYS A 133 2.76 -2.70 5.34
C CYS A 133 2.58 -3.65 6.53
N SER A 134 2.01 -4.83 6.31
CA SER A 134 1.82 -5.85 7.35
C SER A 134 1.85 -7.26 6.74
N SER A 135 2.27 -8.24 7.52
CA SER A 135 2.22 -9.67 7.18
C SER A 135 1.68 -10.45 8.37
N LEU A 136 1.14 -11.65 8.16
CA LEU A 136 0.69 -12.48 9.28
C LEU A 136 1.80 -12.72 10.30
N LYS A 137 3.00 -13.07 9.82
CA LYS A 137 4.16 -13.34 10.67
C LYS A 137 4.54 -12.09 11.46
N LEU A 138 4.52 -10.93 10.83
CA LEU A 138 4.77 -9.66 11.51
C LEU A 138 3.73 -9.40 12.61
N ARG A 139 2.43 -9.56 12.32
CA ARG A 139 1.36 -9.38 13.31
C ARG A 139 1.51 -10.31 14.51
N LEU A 140 1.86 -11.57 14.29
CA LEU A 140 2.14 -12.54 15.36
C LEU A 140 3.37 -12.16 16.20
N LEU A 141 4.41 -11.59 15.57
CA LEU A 141 5.59 -11.10 16.28
C LEU A 141 5.26 -9.85 17.12
N LEU A 142 4.50 -8.91 16.57
CA LEU A 142 4.08 -7.70 17.27
C LEU A 142 3.19 -8.03 18.48
N ALA A 143 2.27 -8.99 18.33
CA ALA A 143 1.37 -9.42 19.41
C ALA A 143 2.12 -9.86 20.67
N LYS A 144 3.33 -10.42 20.54
CA LYS A 144 4.16 -10.85 21.69
C LYS A 144 4.59 -9.69 22.59
N ASN A 145 4.57 -8.45 22.09
CA ASN A 145 4.90 -7.24 22.85
C ASN A 145 3.70 -6.69 23.63
N ASN A 146 2.49 -7.25 23.42
CA ASN A 146 1.31 -6.87 24.18
C ASN A 146 1.45 -7.32 25.66
N PRO A 147 0.67 -6.72 26.58
CA PRO A 147 0.56 -7.21 27.96
C PRO A 147 0.21 -8.69 28.01
N ASP A 148 0.69 -9.41 29.03
CA ASP A 148 0.54 -10.87 29.16
C ASP A 148 -0.84 -11.46 28.81
N PRO A 149 -1.98 -10.92 29.28
CA PRO A 149 -3.29 -11.48 28.93
C PRO A 149 -3.66 -11.31 27.44
N PHE A 150 -2.94 -10.48 26.68
CA PHE A 150 -3.28 -10.07 25.31
C PHE A 150 -2.17 -10.39 24.29
N LYS A 151 -1.19 -11.22 24.65
CA LYS A 151 -0.08 -11.64 23.75
C LYS A 151 -0.51 -12.38 22.49
N HIS A 152 -1.77 -12.83 22.44
CA HIS A 152 -2.38 -13.51 21.31
C HIS A 152 -3.11 -12.54 20.36
N VAL A 153 -3.38 -11.30 20.78
CA VAL A 153 -4.14 -10.32 19.99
C VAL A 153 -3.25 -9.74 18.90
N THR A 154 -3.61 -9.96 17.64
CA THR A 154 -2.86 -9.49 16.47
C THR A 154 -3.49 -8.29 15.79
N LEU A 155 -4.78 -8.08 16.00
CA LEU A 155 -5.58 -7.07 15.32
C LEU A 155 -6.45 -6.30 16.31
N ASN A 156 -6.70 -5.04 16.00
CA ASN A 156 -7.73 -4.23 16.61
C ASN A 156 -8.79 -3.88 15.56
N LEU A 157 -10.05 -3.78 15.98
CA LEU A 157 -11.12 -3.29 15.11
C LEU A 157 -12.00 -2.30 15.86
N ASP A 158 -12.26 -1.16 15.21
CA ASP A 158 -13.17 -0.16 15.74
C ASP A 158 -13.84 0.72 14.68
N GLY A 159 -14.90 1.40 15.10
CA GLY A 159 -15.71 2.29 14.29
C GLY A 159 -15.18 3.72 14.27
N HIS A 160 -14.89 4.22 13.08
CA HIS A 160 -14.64 5.63 12.81
C HIS A 160 -15.92 6.32 12.31
N ASP A 161 -16.36 7.35 13.03
CA ASP A 161 -17.50 8.19 12.62
C ASP A 161 -16.98 9.49 12.00
N THR A 162 -17.26 9.72 10.71
CA THR A 162 -16.91 10.97 10.02
C THR A 162 -18.15 11.83 9.82
N ARG A 163 -18.07 13.13 10.14
CA ARG A 163 -19.17 14.07 9.84
C ARG A 163 -19.29 14.28 8.35
N VAL A 164 -20.51 14.19 7.83
CA VAL A 164 -20.78 14.36 6.40
C VAL A 164 -21.98 15.24 6.15
N SER A 165 -22.03 15.88 4.98
CA SER A 165 -23.18 16.66 4.53
C SER A 165 -23.45 16.37 3.06
N TYR A 166 -24.70 16.03 2.74
CA TYR A 166 -25.11 15.74 1.37
C TYR A 166 -25.59 17.02 0.70
N ILE A 167 -24.86 17.48 -0.32
CA ILE A 167 -25.17 18.74 -1.05
C ILE A 167 -25.38 19.91 -0.06
N GLY A 168 -24.62 19.94 1.04
CA GLY A 168 -24.69 21.00 2.04
C GLY A 168 -25.87 20.92 3.03
N ALA A 169 -26.68 19.85 2.98
CA ALA A 169 -27.75 19.60 3.93
C ALA A 169 -27.45 18.41 4.86
N ASP A 170 -27.92 18.51 6.11
CA ASP A 170 -27.99 17.38 7.03
C ASP A 170 -29.09 16.41 6.57
N LYS A 171 -28.85 15.10 6.69
CA LYS A 171 -29.83 14.06 6.35
C LYS A 171 -30.20 13.28 7.61
N PRO A 172 -31.50 13.23 7.99
CA PRO A 172 -31.94 12.45 9.15
C PRO A 172 -31.59 10.96 9.09
N SER A 173 -31.45 10.38 7.89
CA SER A 173 -31.00 9.00 7.71
C SER A 173 -29.51 8.81 8.00
N LEU A 174 -28.71 9.87 8.06
CA LEU A 174 -27.28 9.82 8.37
C LEU A 174 -26.99 10.18 9.83
N TYR A 175 -28.00 10.41 10.67
CA TYR A 175 -27.79 10.93 12.00
C TYR A 175 -26.91 10.01 12.85
N SER A 176 -25.78 10.53 13.34
CA SER A 176 -24.91 9.88 14.32
C SER A 176 -25.27 10.39 15.72
N TYR A 177 -25.57 9.47 16.62
CA TYR A 177 -25.77 9.77 18.04
C TYR A 177 -24.47 10.25 18.71
N LYS A 178 -23.31 9.75 18.25
CA LYS A 178 -21.98 10.15 18.75
C LYS A 178 -21.66 11.60 18.37
N LEU A 179 -21.92 11.98 17.12
CA LEU A 179 -21.60 13.31 16.60
C LEU A 179 -22.73 14.33 16.79
N LYS A 180 -23.95 13.86 17.13
CA LYS A 180 -25.20 14.63 17.13
C LYS A 180 -25.47 15.36 15.81
N LYS A 181 -24.96 14.82 14.70
CA LYS A 181 -24.95 15.39 13.33
C LYS A 181 -24.98 14.26 12.31
N SER A 182 -25.18 14.59 11.02
CA SER A 182 -25.06 13.62 9.93
C SER A 182 -23.64 13.07 9.85
N GLY A 183 -23.51 11.75 9.73
CA GLY A 183 -22.25 11.04 9.73
C GLY A 183 -22.30 9.74 8.93
N PHE A 184 -21.11 9.32 8.47
CA PHE A 184 -20.87 7.95 8.06
C PHE A 184 -20.04 7.24 9.11
N ARG A 185 -20.34 5.95 9.28
CA ARG A 185 -19.53 5.01 10.04
C ARG A 185 -18.72 4.15 9.10
N ILE A 186 -17.47 3.92 9.47
CA ILE A 186 -16.53 3.03 8.78
C ILE A 186 -15.92 2.15 9.86
N GLN A 187 -15.97 0.83 9.70
CA GLN A 187 -15.19 -0.07 10.55
C GLN A 187 -13.79 -0.18 9.99
N VAL A 188 -12.80 -0.07 10.86
CA VAL A 188 -11.38 -0.06 10.50
C VAL A 188 -10.69 -1.15 11.29
N CYS A 189 -9.99 -2.04 10.59
CA CYS A 189 -9.15 -3.06 11.22
C CYS A 189 -7.68 -2.72 11.02
N SER A 190 -6.92 -2.71 12.10
CA SER A 190 -5.49 -2.43 12.11
C SER A 190 -4.71 -3.47 12.90
N ASP A 191 -3.42 -3.60 12.61
CA ASP A 191 -2.52 -4.39 13.47
C ASP A 191 -2.07 -3.62 14.72
N MET A 192 -1.18 -4.23 15.50
CA MET A 192 -0.65 -3.67 16.75
C MET A 192 0.29 -2.47 16.55
N ASN A 193 0.75 -2.19 15.33
CA ASN A 193 1.46 -0.95 14.99
C ASN A 193 0.52 0.12 14.40
N ASN A 194 -0.80 -0.09 14.51
CA ASN A 194 -1.82 0.78 13.93
C ASN A 194 -1.67 0.91 12.40
N ILE A 195 -1.21 -0.14 11.73
CA ILE A 195 -1.25 -0.27 10.26
C ILE A 195 -2.66 -0.74 9.87
N VAL A 196 -3.37 0.05 9.09
CA VAL A 196 -4.76 -0.25 8.68
C VAL A 196 -4.75 -1.24 7.52
N LEU A 197 -5.30 -2.44 7.75
CA LEU A 197 -5.26 -3.53 6.76
C LEU A 197 -6.46 -3.48 5.81
N PHE A 198 -7.64 -3.17 6.36
CA PHE A 198 -8.87 -3.06 5.59
C PHE A 198 -9.90 -2.21 6.36
N ALA A 199 -10.83 -1.65 5.60
CA ALA A 199 -11.93 -0.86 6.13
C ALA A 199 -13.23 -1.27 5.44
N SER A 200 -14.34 -1.22 6.18
CA SER A 200 -15.67 -1.43 5.61
C SER A 200 -16.01 -0.32 4.62
N LYS A 201 -17.02 -0.54 3.79
CA LYS A 201 -17.65 0.57 3.06
C LYS A 201 -18.26 1.57 4.07
N PRO A 202 -18.33 2.87 3.75
CA PRO A 202 -19.04 3.85 4.56
C PRO A 202 -20.53 3.54 4.61
N ALA A 203 -21.13 3.63 5.80
CA ALA A 203 -22.54 3.36 6.02
C ALA A 203 -23.19 4.45 6.89
N SER A 204 -24.50 4.65 6.75
CA SER A 204 -25.24 5.66 7.52
C SER A 204 -25.22 5.36 9.02
N CYS A 205 -24.79 6.31 9.85
CA CYS A 205 -24.69 6.06 11.30
C CYS A 205 -26.02 5.71 11.98
N ARG A 206 -27.16 6.13 11.42
CA ARG A 206 -28.49 5.86 12.00
C ARG A 206 -28.89 4.41 11.85
N ASP A 207 -28.67 3.86 10.66
CA ASP A 207 -29.16 2.53 10.29
C ASP A 207 -28.11 1.44 10.54
N TYR A 208 -26.85 1.84 10.77
CA TYR A 208 -25.72 0.95 10.92
C TYR A 208 -24.95 1.21 12.20
N ASN A 209 -25.17 0.34 13.18
CA ASN A 209 -24.37 0.28 14.39
C ASN A 209 -23.12 -0.59 14.21
N ASP A 210 -22.26 -0.56 15.21
CA ASP A 210 -20.99 -1.30 15.25
C ASP A 210 -21.14 -2.79 14.93
N GLY A 211 -22.10 -3.46 15.56
CA GLY A 211 -22.34 -4.88 15.35
C GLY A 211 -22.85 -5.24 13.95
N THR A 212 -23.83 -4.49 13.44
CA THR A 212 -24.35 -4.72 12.08
C THR A 212 -23.29 -4.50 11.02
N MET A 213 -22.39 -3.53 11.25
CA MET A 213 -21.26 -3.26 10.38
C MET A 213 -20.21 -4.37 10.45
N LEU A 214 -19.92 -4.88 11.66
CA LEU A 214 -18.99 -5.98 11.88
C LEU A 214 -19.40 -7.22 11.06
N VAL A 215 -20.68 -7.59 11.10
CA VAL A 215 -21.23 -8.72 10.32
C VAL A 215 -21.10 -8.45 8.82
N LYS A 216 -21.49 -7.26 8.35
CA LYS A 216 -21.43 -6.90 6.93
C LYS A 216 -20.01 -6.81 6.37
N MET A 217 -19.01 -6.59 7.22
CA MET A 217 -17.61 -6.46 6.83
C MET A 217 -17.02 -7.79 6.34
N ASN A 218 -17.67 -8.93 6.62
CA ASN A 218 -17.22 -10.27 6.22
C ASN A 218 -15.76 -10.52 6.60
N ILE A 219 -15.44 -10.36 7.88
CA ILE A 219 -14.05 -10.37 8.38
C ILE A 219 -13.32 -11.66 8.04
N ALA A 220 -14.03 -12.80 7.99
CA ALA A 220 -13.47 -14.09 7.60
C ALA A 220 -12.79 -14.08 6.22
N SER A 221 -13.20 -13.22 5.28
CA SER A 221 -12.55 -13.10 3.98
C SER A 221 -11.32 -12.16 3.97
N HIS A 222 -10.96 -11.57 5.11
CA HIS A 222 -9.94 -10.52 5.20
C HIS A 222 -8.78 -10.89 6.13
N ILE A 223 -8.98 -11.82 7.07
CA ILE A 223 -7.98 -12.16 8.09
C ILE A 223 -7.64 -13.65 8.06
N HIS A 224 -6.49 -14.01 8.61
CA HIS A 224 -6.07 -15.39 8.71
C HIS A 224 -6.67 -16.07 9.95
N LYS A 225 -6.86 -17.40 9.94
CA LYS A 225 -7.34 -18.18 11.09
C LYS A 225 -6.48 -18.10 12.36
N LEU A 226 -5.26 -17.56 12.25
CA LEU A 226 -4.33 -17.34 13.36
C LEU A 226 -4.37 -15.91 13.89
N ASP A 227 -5.12 -15.02 13.23
CA ASP A 227 -5.32 -13.68 13.75
C ASP A 227 -6.35 -13.72 14.90
N CYS A 228 -6.14 -12.87 15.91
CA CYS A 228 -7.10 -12.62 16.97
C CYS A 228 -7.40 -11.13 17.04
N ILE A 229 -8.68 -10.78 16.98
CA ILE A 229 -9.17 -9.40 16.95
C ILE A 229 -9.62 -8.98 18.34
N ALA A 230 -9.06 -7.88 18.84
CA ALA A 230 -9.62 -7.16 19.97
C ALA A 230 -10.81 -6.30 19.54
N LEU A 231 -11.95 -6.51 20.21
CA LEU A 231 -13.22 -5.83 19.98
C LEU A 231 -13.69 -5.12 21.26
N ASP A 232 -14.39 -3.99 21.12
CA ASP A 232 -15.11 -3.43 22.25
C ASP A 232 -16.33 -4.30 22.63
N GLY A 233 -16.79 -4.21 23.88
CA GLY A 233 -17.85 -5.05 24.42
C GLY A 233 -19.21 -4.88 23.75
N GLY A 234 -19.43 -3.84 22.94
CA GLY A 234 -20.65 -3.71 22.11
C GLY A 234 -20.70 -4.69 20.93
N TYR A 235 -19.53 -5.12 20.43
CA TYR A 235 -19.41 -6.01 19.28
C TYR A 235 -19.60 -7.48 19.65
N SER A 236 -19.38 -7.87 20.91
CA SER A 236 -19.39 -9.27 21.36
C SER A 236 -20.73 -9.98 21.10
N ALA A 237 -21.83 -9.24 21.11
CA ALA A 237 -23.16 -9.77 20.80
C ALA A 237 -23.30 -10.32 19.36
N PHE A 238 -22.38 -9.95 18.46
CA PHE A 238 -22.41 -10.31 17.04
C PHE A 238 -21.35 -11.36 16.66
N VAL A 239 -20.41 -11.67 17.57
CA VAL A 239 -19.35 -12.65 17.33
C VAL A 239 -19.93 -14.03 17.01
N ARG A 240 -20.98 -14.44 17.73
CA ARG A 240 -21.68 -15.70 17.48
C ARG A 240 -22.12 -15.85 16.02
N GLN A 241 -22.75 -14.80 15.47
CA GLN A 241 -23.23 -14.82 14.09
C GLN A 241 -22.08 -14.98 13.10
N ILE A 242 -20.93 -14.35 13.37
CA ILE A 242 -19.75 -14.41 12.49
C ILE A 242 -19.12 -15.80 12.53
N VAL A 243 -18.99 -16.39 13.72
CA VAL A 243 -18.41 -17.73 13.92
C VAL A 243 -19.30 -18.80 13.32
N GLU A 244 -20.62 -18.75 13.57
CA GLU A 244 -21.57 -19.73 13.02
C GLU A 244 -21.68 -19.66 11.48
N SER A 245 -21.33 -18.52 10.86
CA SER A 245 -21.32 -18.35 9.41
C SER A 245 -19.95 -18.57 8.76
N SER A 246 -18.93 -19.00 9.51
CA SER A 246 -17.54 -19.06 9.03
C SER A 246 -16.92 -20.44 9.29
N ASP A 247 -16.31 -21.02 8.26
CA ASP A 247 -15.51 -22.24 8.39
C ASP A 247 -14.06 -21.96 8.85
N VAL A 248 -13.68 -20.67 8.90
CA VAL A 248 -12.28 -20.24 9.13
C VAL A 248 -12.07 -19.70 10.54
N LEU A 249 -13.09 -19.07 11.12
CA LEU A 249 -12.99 -18.35 12.39
C LEU A 249 -13.77 -19.05 13.49
N SER A 250 -13.20 -19.06 14.69
CA SER A 250 -13.81 -19.55 15.92
C SER A 250 -13.89 -18.42 16.96
N TYR A 251 -14.49 -18.71 18.12
CA TYR A 251 -14.52 -17.76 19.24
C TYR A 251 -13.11 -17.37 19.74
N GLU A 252 -12.09 -18.22 19.53
CA GLU A 252 -10.70 -17.96 19.93
C GLU A 252 -10.06 -16.82 19.11
N ASN A 253 -10.62 -16.52 17.93
CA ASN A 253 -10.18 -15.40 17.09
C ASN A 253 -10.67 -14.04 17.58
N PHE A 254 -11.39 -13.97 18.71
CA PHE A 254 -11.96 -12.73 19.22
C PHE A 254 -11.65 -12.54 20.70
N SER A 255 -11.12 -11.36 21.03
CA SER A 255 -10.85 -10.92 22.40
C SER A 255 -11.69 -9.69 22.70
N PHE A 256 -12.45 -9.70 23.79
CA PHE A 256 -13.35 -8.60 24.16
C PHE A 256 -13.54 -8.55 25.68
N PRO A 257 -13.98 -7.41 26.24
CA PRO A 257 -14.23 -7.31 27.67
C PRO A 257 -15.39 -8.22 28.09
N VAL A 258 -15.30 -8.73 29.31
CA VAL A 258 -16.37 -9.51 29.95
C VAL A 258 -17.59 -8.63 30.14
N ARG A 259 -18.76 -9.13 29.72
CA ARG A 259 -20.07 -8.49 29.90
C ARG A 259 -21.00 -9.48 30.60
N LYS A 260 -21.75 -9.01 31.58
CA LYS A 260 -22.79 -9.79 32.28
C LYS A 260 -24.16 -9.15 32.11
N THR A 261 -25.20 -9.96 32.31
CA THR A 261 -26.59 -9.49 32.35
C THR A 261 -26.73 -8.38 33.40
N ARG A 262 -27.55 -7.37 33.07
CA ARG A 262 -27.83 -6.24 33.98
C ARG A 262 -28.29 -6.76 35.34
N GLY A 263 -27.68 -6.27 36.41
CA GLY A 263 -27.97 -6.67 37.79
C GLY A 263 -27.10 -7.80 38.34
N ILE A 264 -26.29 -8.46 37.50
CA ILE A 264 -25.29 -9.44 37.96
C ILE A 264 -23.95 -8.75 38.14
N ALA A 265 -23.38 -8.83 39.35
CA ALA A 265 -22.09 -8.25 39.65
C ALA A 265 -20.95 -8.98 38.92
N MET A 266 -19.98 -8.20 38.44
CA MET A 266 -18.69 -8.73 38.01
C MET A 266 -17.84 -9.07 39.24
N THR A 267 -17.05 -10.13 39.12
CA THR A 267 -16.01 -10.48 40.08
C THR A 267 -14.85 -9.48 39.98
N ASP A 268 -14.01 -9.40 41.00
CA ASP A 268 -12.82 -8.55 41.00
C ASP A 268 -11.85 -8.91 39.86
N GLN A 269 -11.76 -10.19 39.50
CA GLN A 269 -10.95 -10.67 38.38
C GLN A 269 -11.48 -10.16 37.04
N GLU A 270 -12.80 -10.20 36.82
CA GLU A 270 -13.42 -9.69 35.59
C GLU A 270 -13.29 -8.17 35.49
N LEU A 271 -13.42 -7.45 36.61
CA LEU A 271 -13.19 -6.01 36.66
C LEU A 271 -11.73 -5.67 36.34
N HIS A 272 -10.78 -6.41 36.91
CA HIS A 272 -9.35 -6.25 36.63
C HIS A 272 -9.03 -6.51 35.16
N TYR A 273 -9.54 -7.62 34.59
CA TYR A 273 -9.41 -7.94 33.18
C TYR A 273 -9.97 -6.83 32.28
N ASN A 274 -11.19 -6.36 32.56
CA ASN A 274 -11.82 -5.29 31.77
C ASN A 274 -11.04 -3.98 31.84
N LYS A 275 -10.45 -3.66 33.01
CA LYS A 275 -9.59 -2.49 33.16
C LYS A 275 -8.31 -2.63 32.33
N ALA A 276 -7.65 -3.80 32.38
CA ALA A 276 -6.47 -4.09 31.59
C ALA A 276 -6.77 -4.04 30.08
N PHE A 277 -7.90 -4.63 29.66
CA PHE A 277 -8.36 -4.60 28.27
C PHE A 277 -8.62 -3.18 27.81
N GLY A 278 -9.32 -2.37 28.61
CA GLY A 278 -9.58 -0.96 28.30
C GLY A 278 -8.29 -0.16 28.08
N GLY A 279 -7.30 -0.31 28.97
CA GLY A 279 -5.99 0.33 28.83
C GLY A 279 -5.20 -0.15 27.61
N PHE A 280 -5.22 -1.45 27.32
CA PHE A 280 -4.63 -2.01 26.11
C PHE A 280 -5.27 -1.42 24.85
N ARG A 281 -6.59 -1.30 24.84
CA ARG A 281 -7.35 -0.80 23.70
C ARG A 281 -7.22 0.70 23.48
N SER A 282 -6.81 1.50 24.47
CA SER A 282 -6.54 2.94 24.28
C SER A 282 -5.44 3.20 23.24
N SER A 283 -4.56 2.23 22.97
CA SER A 283 -3.54 2.32 21.92
C SER A 283 -4.11 2.44 20.49
N ILE A 284 -5.35 1.96 20.24
CA ILE A 284 -6.02 2.06 18.93
C ILE A 284 -6.59 3.46 18.66
N GLU A 285 -6.94 4.22 19.71
CA GLU A 285 -7.48 5.59 19.56
C GLU A 285 -6.45 6.53 18.93
N GLY A 286 -5.16 6.24 19.14
CA GLY A 286 -4.06 6.90 18.45
C GLY A 286 -4.15 6.80 16.93
N CYS A 287 -4.64 5.68 16.37
CA CYS A 287 -4.77 5.51 14.92
C CYS A 287 -5.71 6.54 14.29
N PHE A 288 -6.87 6.80 14.90
CA PHE A 288 -7.80 7.80 14.40
C PHE A 288 -7.32 9.23 14.66
N GLY A 289 -6.66 9.45 15.79
CA GLY A 289 -6.00 10.73 16.08
C GLY A 289 -4.95 11.08 15.02
N ASP A 290 -4.07 10.13 14.67
CA ASP A 290 -3.07 10.28 13.61
C ASP A 290 -3.70 10.59 12.25
N MET A 291 -4.84 9.97 11.95
CA MET A 291 -5.55 10.18 10.70
C MET A 291 -6.11 11.59 10.61
N GLN A 292 -6.73 12.07 11.69
CA GLN A 292 -7.27 13.43 11.75
C GLN A 292 -6.16 14.48 11.77
N SER A 293 -5.04 14.19 12.41
CA SER A 293 -3.88 15.09 12.46
C SER A 293 -3.09 15.11 11.16
N THR A 294 -3.13 14.05 10.34
CA THR A 294 -2.48 13.99 9.02
C THR A 294 -3.39 14.49 7.90
N PHE A 295 -4.67 14.15 7.98
CA PHE A 295 -5.70 14.51 6.99
C PHE A 295 -6.86 15.21 7.67
N SER A 296 -6.78 16.54 7.71
CA SER A 296 -7.81 17.40 8.31
C SER A 296 -9.18 17.24 7.65
N LYS A 297 -9.23 16.65 6.45
CA LYS A 297 -10.48 16.24 5.80
C LYS A 297 -11.37 15.36 6.67
N PHE A 298 -10.81 14.45 7.46
CA PHE A 298 -11.56 13.46 8.25
C PHE A 298 -11.73 13.86 9.72
N THR A 299 -11.53 15.15 10.06
CA THR A 299 -11.77 15.65 11.43
C THR A 299 -13.26 15.75 11.73
N HIS A 300 -13.59 15.94 13.01
CA HIS A 300 -14.95 16.18 13.46
C HIS A 300 -15.39 17.65 13.36
N ASP A 301 -14.52 18.55 12.92
CA ASP A 301 -14.78 19.99 12.97
C ASP A 301 -15.67 20.45 11.81
N ALA A 302 -15.33 20.01 10.59
CA ALA A 302 -16.04 20.38 9.37
C ALA A 302 -16.70 19.15 8.72
N PRO A 303 -17.97 19.25 8.28
CA PRO A 303 -18.61 18.14 7.57
C PRO A 303 -17.98 17.97 6.18
N ILE A 304 -17.64 16.73 5.83
CA ILE A 304 -17.23 16.40 4.47
C ILE A 304 -18.45 16.50 3.56
N ARG A 305 -18.38 17.43 2.59
CA ARG A 305 -19.35 17.49 1.51
C ARG A 305 -19.08 16.35 0.55
N PHE A 306 -20.03 15.45 0.39
CA PHE A 306 -19.90 14.34 -0.54
C PHE A 306 -21.10 14.31 -1.50
N PRO A 307 -20.85 14.31 -2.82
CA PRO A 307 -21.86 13.95 -3.80
C PRO A 307 -21.91 12.43 -4.03
N ASP A 308 -20.81 11.72 -3.76
CA ASP A 308 -20.61 10.31 -4.11
C ASP A 308 -19.91 9.55 -2.97
N ALA A 309 -20.55 8.50 -2.46
CA ALA A 309 -20.02 7.64 -1.40
C ALA A 309 -18.83 6.78 -1.87
N LYS A 310 -18.74 6.46 -3.16
CA LYS A 310 -17.61 5.69 -3.75
C LYS A 310 -16.32 6.49 -3.70
N MET A 311 -16.40 7.78 -4.03
CA MET A 311 -15.27 8.70 -3.95
C MET A 311 -14.83 8.89 -2.49
N PHE A 312 -15.78 9.04 -1.58
CA PHE A 312 -15.49 9.12 -0.15
C PHE A 312 -14.74 7.88 0.36
N ASP A 313 -15.25 6.68 0.05
CA ASP A 313 -14.63 5.40 0.41
C ASP A 313 -13.19 5.31 -0.11
N LEU A 314 -13.00 5.67 -1.38
CA LEU A 314 -11.68 5.63 -2.01
C LEU A 314 -10.70 6.65 -1.40
N GLN A 315 -11.16 7.86 -1.10
CA GLN A 315 -10.35 8.88 -0.42
C GLN A 315 -9.94 8.42 0.98
N PHE A 316 -10.85 7.81 1.73
CA PHE A 316 -10.56 7.28 3.06
C PHE A 316 -9.48 6.20 3.01
N LYS A 317 -9.66 5.20 2.13
CA LYS A 317 -8.68 4.12 1.93
C LYS A 317 -7.32 4.62 1.47
N LEU A 318 -7.30 5.59 0.55
CA LEU A 318 -6.06 6.23 0.11
C LEU A 318 -5.32 6.89 1.29
N CYS A 319 -6.04 7.62 2.14
CA CYS A 319 -5.46 8.20 3.35
C CYS A 319 -4.90 7.14 4.30
N CYS A 320 -5.61 6.03 4.53
CA CYS A 320 -5.11 4.90 5.30
C CYS A 320 -3.81 4.33 4.72
N LEU A 321 -3.76 4.10 3.41
CA LEU A 321 -2.57 3.57 2.73
C LEU A 321 -1.36 4.49 2.88
N LEU A 322 -1.53 5.80 2.66
CA LEU A 322 -0.45 6.77 2.81
C LEU A 322 0.03 6.89 4.26
N MET A 323 -0.88 6.78 5.23
CA MET A 323 -0.51 6.71 6.65
C MET A 323 0.27 5.45 6.99
N ASN A 324 -0.12 4.30 6.45
CA ASN A 324 0.60 3.05 6.69
C ASN A 324 2.06 3.17 6.23
N ILE A 325 2.27 3.68 5.01
CA ILE A 325 3.62 3.90 4.47
C ILE A 325 4.38 4.91 5.32
N LYS A 326 3.77 6.04 5.70
CA LYS A 326 4.38 7.02 6.61
C LYS A 326 4.81 6.39 7.94
N LYS A 327 3.97 5.54 8.53
CA LYS A 327 4.24 4.84 9.78
C LYS A 327 5.41 3.88 9.64
N VAL A 328 5.42 3.04 8.61
CA VAL A 328 6.52 2.10 8.37
C VAL A 328 7.85 2.84 8.14
N VAL A 329 7.84 3.93 7.37
CA VAL A 329 9.03 4.79 7.19
C VAL A 329 9.55 5.32 8.53
N SER A 330 8.65 5.78 9.40
CA SER A 330 9.00 6.31 10.72
C SER A 330 9.52 5.23 11.68
N ILE A 331 8.78 4.11 11.83
CA ILE A 331 9.11 3.03 12.77
C ILE A 331 10.47 2.40 12.42
N HIS A 332 10.79 2.29 11.13
CA HIS A 332 12.01 1.63 10.65
C HIS A 332 13.11 2.60 10.19
N ASN A 333 12.90 3.91 10.33
CA ASN A 333 13.83 4.94 9.89
C ASN A 333 14.30 4.74 8.44
N ILE A 334 13.36 4.46 7.53
CA ILE A 334 13.68 4.18 6.13
C ILE A 334 14.25 5.45 5.48
N ALA A 335 15.46 5.33 4.93
CA ALA A 335 16.16 6.45 4.33
C ALA A 335 15.48 6.91 3.03
N THR A 336 15.35 8.23 2.89
CA THR A 336 14.92 8.87 1.64
C THR A 336 16.09 8.94 0.67
N GLN A 337 15.86 8.54 -0.58
CA GLN A 337 16.84 8.69 -1.66
C GLN A 337 16.61 9.98 -2.44
N THR A 338 17.63 10.43 -3.17
CA THR A 338 17.59 11.70 -3.91
C THR A 338 16.39 11.80 -4.86
N HIS A 339 16.10 10.73 -5.62
CA HIS A 339 15.02 10.74 -6.61
C HIS A 339 13.61 10.82 -5.98
N HIS A 340 13.44 10.41 -4.71
CA HIS A 340 12.18 10.56 -3.97
C HIS A 340 11.83 12.02 -3.69
N THR A 341 12.80 12.93 -3.83
CA THR A 341 12.63 14.36 -3.52
C THR A 341 12.36 15.22 -4.75
N PHE A 342 12.43 14.65 -5.97
CA PHE A 342 12.37 15.43 -7.22
C PHE A 342 11.10 16.27 -7.39
N TRP A 343 9.96 15.83 -6.85
CA TRP A 343 8.73 16.62 -6.86
C TRP A 343 8.82 17.95 -6.12
N MET A 344 9.84 18.16 -5.28
CA MET A 344 10.13 19.46 -4.68
C MET A 344 10.78 20.44 -5.64
N GLN A 345 11.50 19.95 -6.65
CA GLN A 345 12.23 20.80 -7.60
C GLN A 345 11.28 21.68 -8.41
N ASP A 346 11.76 22.86 -8.78
CA ASP A 346 10.99 23.79 -9.60
C ASP A 346 10.80 23.21 -10.99
N ALA A 347 9.58 23.35 -11.50
CA ALA A 347 9.16 22.89 -12.81
C ALA A 347 9.33 21.38 -13.11
N PHE A 348 9.58 20.54 -12.11
CA PHE A 348 9.67 19.09 -12.28
C PHE A 348 8.31 18.49 -12.68
N ASP A 349 8.33 17.56 -13.65
CA ASP A 349 7.17 16.78 -14.06
C ASP A 349 7.59 15.36 -14.44
N PHE A 350 6.61 14.49 -14.67
CA PHE A 350 6.87 13.14 -15.18
C PHE A 350 7.58 13.19 -16.55
N PRO A 351 8.55 12.31 -16.81
CA PRO A 351 9.19 12.21 -18.12
C PRO A 351 8.15 11.98 -19.23
N ASP A 352 8.36 12.57 -20.40
CA ASP A 352 7.53 12.23 -21.57
C ASP A 352 7.93 10.84 -22.08
N SER A 353 6.96 9.97 -22.31
CA SER A 353 7.16 8.68 -22.98
C SER A 353 7.96 8.78 -24.29
N ASN A 354 7.87 9.91 -25.01
CA ASN A 354 8.62 10.15 -26.24
C ASN A 354 10.09 10.58 -25.96
N GLU A 355 10.36 11.30 -24.87
CA GLU A 355 11.72 11.67 -24.45
C GLU A 355 12.47 10.47 -23.87
N TYR A 356 11.74 9.59 -23.18
CA TYR A 356 12.28 8.34 -22.62
C TYR A 356 12.78 7.38 -23.72
N GLN A 357 12.19 7.43 -24.92
CA GLN A 357 12.70 6.71 -26.09
C GLN A 357 13.96 7.37 -26.71
N ALA A 358 14.09 8.70 -26.66
CA ALA A 358 15.26 9.41 -27.18
C ALA A 358 16.52 9.23 -26.30
N ALA A 359 16.36 9.01 -24.98
CA ALA A 359 17.47 8.72 -24.07
C ALA A 359 18.11 7.34 -24.29
N TYR A 360 17.37 6.39 -24.89
CA TYR A 360 17.88 5.06 -25.22
C TYR A 360 18.83 5.03 -26.44
N GLU A 361 18.99 6.14 -27.19
CA GLU A 361 19.85 6.20 -28.39
C GLU A 361 21.26 6.75 -28.17
N LYS A 362 21.69 7.01 -26.93
CA LYS A 362 23.11 7.33 -26.64
C LYS A 362 23.72 6.40 -25.59
N LEU A 363 23.80 5.12 -25.94
CA LEU A 363 24.73 4.22 -25.26
C LEU A 363 26.17 4.74 -25.44
N PRO A 364 27.02 4.69 -24.40
CA PRO A 364 28.43 5.05 -24.53
C PRO A 364 29.08 4.26 -25.66
N SER A 365 29.94 4.92 -26.46
CA SER A 365 30.67 4.24 -27.53
C SER A 365 31.36 2.98 -26.99
N ILE A 366 31.49 1.94 -27.81
CA ILE A 366 32.15 0.67 -27.47
C ILE A 366 33.50 0.89 -26.76
N LYS A 367 34.21 1.97 -27.11
CA LYS A 367 35.49 2.36 -26.51
C LYS A 367 35.39 2.70 -25.01
N VAL A 368 34.29 3.32 -24.58
CA VAL A 368 34.03 3.66 -23.18
C VAL A 368 33.63 2.42 -22.38
N LYS A 369 32.80 1.54 -22.97
CA LYS A 369 32.45 0.25 -22.34
C LYS A 369 33.66 -0.66 -22.14
N LEU A 370 34.59 -0.70 -23.11
CA LEU A 370 35.84 -1.45 -22.99
C LEU A 370 36.78 -0.88 -21.91
N ASN A 371 36.84 0.44 -21.76
CA ASN A 371 37.64 1.08 -20.71
C ASN A 371 37.07 0.83 -19.30
N HIS A 372 35.73 0.83 -19.16
CA HIS A 372 35.09 0.46 -17.89
C HIS A 372 35.33 -1.02 -17.55
N GLY A 373 35.31 -1.91 -18.55
CA GLY A 373 35.64 -3.33 -18.36
C GLY A 373 37.08 -3.54 -17.88
N ARG A 374 38.06 -2.80 -18.42
CA ARG A 374 39.46 -2.86 -17.96
C ARG A 374 39.63 -2.37 -16.53
N SER A 375 39.03 -1.24 -16.19
CA SER A 375 39.13 -0.69 -14.82
C SER A 375 38.50 -1.61 -13.78
N LEU A 376 37.39 -2.29 -14.13
CA LEU A 376 36.78 -3.29 -13.26
C LEU A 376 37.64 -4.55 -13.11
N LEU A 377 38.27 -5.00 -14.21
CA LEU A 377 39.19 -6.14 -14.19
C LEU A 377 40.41 -5.87 -13.30
N GLU A 378 40.99 -4.66 -13.37
CA GLU A 378 42.10 -4.25 -12.50
C GLU A 378 41.71 -4.26 -11.00
N LEU A 379 40.49 -3.83 -10.67
CA LEU A 379 39.97 -3.89 -9.31
C LEU A 379 39.72 -5.34 -8.85
N GLN A 380 39.26 -6.21 -9.75
CA GLN A 380 39.07 -7.63 -9.48
C GLN A 380 40.40 -8.36 -9.26
N GLU A 381 41.42 -8.07 -10.08
CA GLU A 381 42.77 -8.62 -9.93
C GLU A 381 43.45 -8.13 -8.64
N ALA A 382 43.27 -6.85 -8.30
CA ALA A 382 43.73 -6.30 -7.02
C ALA A 382 43.05 -6.97 -5.82
N PHE A 383 41.74 -7.23 -5.90
CA PHE A 383 41.00 -7.94 -4.85
C PHE A 383 41.45 -9.40 -4.70
N LEU A 384 41.63 -10.11 -5.82
CA LEU A 384 42.07 -11.50 -5.82
C LEU A 384 43.52 -11.67 -5.33
N SER A 385 44.41 -10.73 -5.67
CA SER A 385 45.80 -10.74 -5.17
C SER A 385 45.90 -10.47 -3.66
N VAL A 386 45.00 -9.67 -3.10
CA VAL A 386 44.87 -9.49 -1.64
C VAL A 386 44.34 -10.75 -0.98
N ALA A 387 43.35 -11.42 -1.59
CA ALA A 387 42.74 -12.64 -1.07
C ALA A 387 43.71 -13.85 -1.03
N ILE A 388 44.61 -13.99 -2.02
CA ILE A 388 45.60 -15.08 -2.07
C ILE A 388 46.64 -14.95 -0.94
N SER A 389 46.98 -13.73 -0.50
CA SER A 389 47.95 -13.52 0.59
C SER A 389 47.41 -13.88 1.99
N GLN A 390 46.09 -14.07 2.13
CA GLN A 390 45.42 -14.31 3.41
C GLN A 390 44.91 -15.76 3.61
N LEU A 391 45.12 -16.65 2.63
CA LEU A 391 44.52 -17.99 2.62
C LEU A 391 45.49 -19.17 2.85
N ASP A 392 46.77 -18.93 3.15
CA ASP A 392 47.75 -20.01 3.42
C ASP A 392 47.70 -20.63 4.83
N TYR A 393 46.70 -20.30 5.65
CA TYR A 393 46.50 -20.94 6.96
C TYR A 393 45.01 -21.06 7.31
N ALA A 394 44.34 -22.07 6.74
CA ALA A 394 43.43 -22.98 7.44
C ALA A 394 42.64 -23.79 6.41
N ASP A 395 43.00 -25.07 6.34
CA ASP A 395 42.34 -26.10 5.56
C ASP A 395 41.07 -26.63 6.26
N GLU A 396 40.22 -27.27 5.46
CA GLU A 396 39.16 -28.25 5.79
C GLU A 396 37.84 -27.72 6.41
N THR A 397 36.83 -27.47 5.57
CA THR A 397 35.64 -28.36 5.39
C THR A 397 34.44 -27.66 4.71
N MET A 398 34.08 -28.20 3.55
CA MET A 398 32.73 -28.32 2.93
C MET A 398 31.74 -27.13 2.95
N ALA A 399 31.44 -26.60 1.75
CA ALA A 399 30.06 -26.47 1.27
C ALA A 399 30.03 -26.35 -0.26
N GLU A 400 29.33 -27.28 -0.88
CA GLU A 400 29.18 -27.46 -2.33
C GLU A 400 28.22 -26.45 -2.99
N THR A 401 28.50 -26.20 -4.27
CA THR A 401 27.58 -25.86 -5.38
C THR A 401 26.87 -24.50 -5.37
N MET A 402 27.49 -23.53 -6.02
CA MET A 402 26.79 -22.43 -6.70
C MET A 402 26.19 -22.95 -8.02
N GLN A 403 24.89 -22.74 -8.19
CA GLN A 403 24.08 -23.21 -9.31
C GLN A 403 24.35 -22.32 -10.54
N GLU A 404 25.12 -22.83 -11.51
CA GLU A 404 25.27 -22.23 -12.84
C GLU A 404 23.93 -22.27 -13.59
N GLY A 405 23.49 -21.13 -14.10
CA GLY A 405 22.26 -21.01 -14.89
C GLY A 405 22.51 -21.46 -16.34
N TYR A 406 21.82 -22.50 -16.78
CA TYR A 406 21.87 -22.98 -18.17
C TYR A 406 21.07 -22.07 -19.12
N GLU A 407 21.62 -21.76 -20.29
CA GLU A 407 20.94 -20.97 -21.33
C GLU A 407 19.90 -21.82 -22.08
N VAL A 408 18.74 -21.23 -22.40
CA VAL A 408 17.65 -21.88 -23.15
C VAL A 408 17.92 -21.83 -24.65
N ALA A 409 17.84 -22.96 -25.35
CA ALA A 409 17.91 -23.01 -26.82
C ALA A 409 16.53 -22.78 -27.46
N ARG A 410 15.51 -23.54 -27.03
CA ARG A 410 14.11 -23.41 -27.49
C ARG A 410 13.13 -24.08 -26.53
N ILE A 411 11.86 -23.69 -26.61
CA ILE A 411 10.75 -24.36 -25.92
C ILE A 411 10.10 -25.35 -26.87
N LEU A 412 9.89 -26.58 -26.40
CA LEU A 412 9.34 -27.68 -27.19
C LEU A 412 7.85 -27.86 -26.94
N ASP A 413 7.41 -27.73 -25.69
CA ASP A 413 6.01 -27.93 -25.30
C ASP A 413 5.62 -27.17 -24.02
N HIS A 414 4.33 -27.15 -23.70
CA HIS A 414 3.80 -26.61 -22.44
C HIS A 414 2.74 -27.54 -21.82
N ARG A 415 2.59 -27.49 -20.49
CA ARG A 415 1.52 -28.18 -19.75
C ARG A 415 1.04 -27.34 -18.57
N GLY A 416 -0.20 -27.55 -18.14
CA GLY A 416 -0.83 -26.83 -17.02
C GLY A 416 -1.65 -25.61 -17.47
N GLU A 417 -2.34 -24.99 -16.51
CA GLU A 417 -3.16 -23.79 -16.69
C GLU A 417 -2.64 -22.65 -15.79
N ASP A 418 -2.76 -21.41 -16.27
CA ASP A 418 -2.47 -20.17 -15.55
C ASP A 418 -1.12 -20.14 -14.80
N ASP A 419 -1.14 -20.06 -13.46
CA ASP A 419 0.04 -19.83 -12.60
C ASP A 419 0.92 -21.08 -12.39
N ASP A 420 0.41 -22.28 -12.72
CA ASP A 420 1.13 -23.57 -12.60
C ASP A 420 1.70 -24.07 -13.94
N MET A 421 1.80 -23.19 -14.94
CA MET A 421 2.26 -23.54 -16.28
C MET A 421 3.76 -23.88 -16.33
N GLU A 422 4.06 -25.09 -16.81
CA GLU A 422 5.43 -25.57 -17.05
C GLU A 422 5.73 -25.67 -18.55
N PHE A 423 6.99 -25.39 -18.91
CA PHE A 423 7.49 -25.50 -20.28
C PHE A 423 8.52 -26.62 -20.38
N LEU A 424 8.47 -27.41 -21.45
CA LEU A 424 9.52 -28.37 -21.79
C LEU A 424 10.62 -27.64 -22.56
N VAL A 425 11.80 -27.53 -21.92
CA VAL A 425 12.89 -26.66 -22.37
C VAL A 425 14.03 -27.48 -22.93
N GLN A 426 14.46 -27.18 -24.16
CA GLN A 426 15.75 -27.65 -24.66
C GLN A 426 16.85 -26.67 -24.24
N TRP A 427 17.87 -27.19 -23.58
CA TRP A 427 19.01 -26.42 -23.10
C TRP A 427 20.07 -26.26 -24.19
N LYS A 428 20.72 -25.10 -24.24
CA LYS A 428 21.75 -24.81 -25.24
C LYS A 428 22.98 -25.66 -24.98
N GLY A 429 23.42 -26.39 -26.00
CA GLY A 429 24.54 -27.32 -25.90
C GLY A 429 24.15 -28.75 -25.53
N PHE A 430 22.86 -29.02 -25.28
CA PHE A 430 22.35 -30.35 -24.92
C PHE A 430 21.38 -30.90 -25.97
N ASP A 431 21.30 -32.23 -26.05
CA ASP A 431 20.39 -32.91 -26.97
C ASP A 431 18.93 -32.70 -26.57
N VAL A 432 18.02 -32.87 -27.53
CA VAL A 432 16.57 -32.80 -27.29
C VAL A 432 16.12 -33.86 -26.27
N SER A 433 16.81 -35.02 -26.20
CA SER A 433 16.53 -36.06 -25.20
C SER A 433 16.74 -35.60 -23.76
N GLU A 434 17.50 -34.52 -23.55
CA GLU A 434 17.80 -33.96 -22.24
C GLU A 434 16.92 -32.75 -21.90
N ALA A 435 15.84 -32.53 -22.66
CA ALA A 435 14.88 -31.50 -22.35
C ALA A 435 14.17 -31.77 -21.01
N THR A 436 14.03 -30.73 -20.19
CA THR A 436 13.40 -30.84 -18.86
C THR A 436 12.26 -29.83 -18.71
N TRP A 437 11.30 -30.17 -17.84
CA TRP A 437 10.19 -29.29 -17.50
C TRP A 437 10.65 -28.21 -16.52
N ALA A 438 10.39 -26.94 -16.83
CA ALA A 438 10.77 -25.79 -16.02
C ALA A 438 9.61 -24.78 -15.90
N THR A 439 9.51 -24.12 -14.74
CA THR A 439 8.49 -23.09 -14.46
C THR A 439 8.91 -21.71 -14.94
N LEU A 440 7.92 -20.87 -15.22
CA LEU A 440 8.08 -19.46 -15.67
C LEU A 440 9.05 -18.64 -14.82
N GLN A 441 9.08 -18.87 -13.51
CA GLN A 441 9.92 -18.10 -12.57
C GLN A 441 11.42 -18.37 -12.72
N ARG A 442 11.81 -19.52 -13.31
CA ARG A 442 13.22 -19.89 -13.51
C ARG A 442 13.76 -19.53 -14.89
N LEU A 443 12.89 -19.14 -15.82
CA LEU A 443 13.28 -18.88 -17.21
C LEU A 443 13.60 -17.41 -17.40
N ASN A 444 14.90 -17.08 -17.45
CA ASN A 444 15.39 -15.71 -17.61
C ASN A 444 15.22 -15.14 -19.03
N TYR A 445 14.33 -15.69 -19.86
CA TYR A 445 14.25 -15.37 -21.28
C TYR A 445 12.80 -15.24 -21.76
N LYS A 446 12.21 -14.05 -21.53
CA LYS A 446 10.88 -13.65 -22.05
C LYS A 446 10.74 -13.85 -23.57
N GLN A 447 11.83 -13.81 -24.33
CA GLN A 447 11.81 -13.90 -25.79
C GLN A 447 11.45 -15.30 -26.30
N CYS A 448 12.03 -16.37 -25.73
CA CYS A 448 11.78 -17.75 -26.17
C CYS A 448 10.32 -18.17 -25.95
N ILE A 449 9.69 -17.69 -24.88
CA ILE A 449 8.27 -17.92 -24.58
C ILE A 449 7.37 -17.20 -25.59
N GLN A 450 7.70 -15.95 -25.93
CA GLN A 450 6.96 -15.21 -26.96
C GLN A 450 7.05 -15.89 -28.34
N ASP A 451 8.22 -16.38 -28.70
CA ASP A 451 8.42 -17.06 -29.99
C ASP A 451 7.67 -18.39 -30.05
N TYR A 452 7.63 -19.16 -28.95
CA TYR A 452 6.81 -20.37 -28.82
C TYR A 452 5.33 -20.07 -29.06
N TRP A 453 4.75 -19.07 -28.36
CA TRP A 453 3.33 -18.75 -28.52
C TRP A 453 2.98 -18.20 -29.90
N LYS A 454 3.88 -17.45 -30.54
CA LYS A 454 3.68 -17.01 -31.94
C LYS A 454 3.55 -18.19 -32.91
N THR A 455 4.31 -19.27 -32.70
CA THR A 455 4.19 -20.47 -33.55
C THR A 455 2.90 -21.26 -33.33
N LYS A 456 2.24 -21.11 -32.17
CA LYS A 456 0.97 -21.78 -31.85
C LYS A 456 -0.28 -20.99 -32.28
N ILE A 457 -0.18 -19.67 -32.43
CA ILE A 457 -1.28 -18.79 -32.89
C ILE A 457 -1.44 -18.82 -34.42
N ALA A 458 -0.45 -19.35 -35.16
CA ALA A 458 -0.45 -19.39 -36.62
C ALA A 458 -1.23 -20.58 -37.25
N PHE A 459 -2.07 -21.29 -36.49
CA PHE A 459 -2.94 -22.35 -37.00
C PHE A 459 -4.37 -22.23 -36.45
#